data_AF-A0A8J8FUI4-F1
#
_entry.id   AF-A0A8J8FUI4-F1
#
_cell.length_a   1.000
_cell.length_b   1.000
_cell.length_c   1.000
_cell.angle_alpha   90.00
_cell.angle_beta   90.00
_cell.angle_gamma   90.00
#
_symmetry.space_group_name_H-M   'P 1'
#
loop_
_entity.id
_entity.type
_entity.pdbx_description
1 polymer ?
#
loop_
_entity_poly.entity_id
_entity_poly.type
_entity_poly.pdbx_seq_one_letter_code
_entity_poly.pdbx_strand_id
1 'polypeptide(L)'
;MRKEVLRALTKGPLPRKRLMERVRGNRGLVSKTVNELRDEGLIEPTDRGFALTPEGLKALVEPERRFEYRDERIELSREGENLEEFLRVIKGESKSRTGSIVVTTRCDMRCKFCYYNLVKEHVDLEPEETLEEAERRVRAGNREIVLQGASPHLLDGDLVEAVSMIKEELSVDVAVGTGPTIPVDLLEDLKLAGLDYVKFSLSGRTPEEWKAVTGRRKGFEELWEAVAWCLANGLEVSFVGGVVGLPGIPPEADAERVAAIKDLNPGKSVIQFNPAQDPVKGPFSGPGVLRTVYEGVRRRVKGEVFLKSCCVTPASMTVFEALGGLVDKVVCMLGRECREYHGCPFTGRVLEQKILNVLHSSGSPLSVRELARRTGIGRAKLSKRLRSLERRGVVERTEEGWRLR
;
A
#
# COMPACT_ATOMS: atom_id res chain seq x y z
N MET A 1 -27.90 12.32 8.97
CA MET A 1 -29.36 12.54 8.92
C MET A 1 -30.11 11.50 8.09
N ARG A 2 -30.07 11.52 6.74
CA ARG A 2 -30.83 10.58 5.88
C ARG A 2 -30.58 9.11 6.21
N LYS A 3 -29.31 8.69 6.23
CA LYS A 3 -28.93 7.33 6.63
C LYS A 3 -29.26 7.01 8.09
N GLU A 4 -29.33 7.99 8.98
CA GLU A 4 -29.71 7.74 10.38
C GLU A 4 -31.22 7.53 10.53
N VAL A 5 -32.04 8.28 9.77
CA VAL A 5 -33.49 8.07 9.67
C VAL A 5 -33.77 6.69 9.07
N LEU A 6 -33.11 6.33 7.96
CA LEU A 6 -33.23 5.00 7.37
C LEU A 6 -32.75 3.90 8.33
N ARG A 7 -31.59 4.07 9.00
CA ARG A 7 -31.08 3.11 10.00
C ARG A 7 -32.01 2.94 11.19
N ALA A 8 -32.70 4.00 11.62
CA ALA A 8 -33.65 3.89 12.73
C ALA A 8 -34.85 2.99 12.39
N LEU A 9 -35.19 2.90 11.09
CA LEU A 9 -36.30 2.13 10.54
C LEU A 9 -35.95 0.69 10.17
N THR A 10 -34.67 0.29 10.20
CA THR A 10 -34.27 -1.11 9.93
C THR A 10 -34.75 -2.09 10.98
N LYS A 11 -35.18 -1.59 12.16
CA LYS A 11 -35.75 -2.39 13.25
C LYS A 11 -37.29 -2.45 13.19
N GLY A 12 -37.90 -1.98 12.11
CA GLY A 12 -39.36 -1.96 11.88
C GLY A 12 -39.95 -0.55 11.81
N PRO A 13 -41.24 -0.43 11.43
CA PRO A 13 -41.88 0.87 11.21
C PRO A 13 -41.91 1.73 12.48
N LEU A 14 -41.66 3.04 12.33
CA LEU A 14 -41.69 3.97 13.47
C LEU A 14 -42.51 5.22 13.17
N PRO A 15 -43.33 5.70 14.12
CA PRO A 15 -43.99 6.98 14.01
C PRO A 15 -42.97 8.11 13.94
N ARG A 16 -43.30 9.19 13.21
CA ARG A 16 -42.41 10.35 13.02
C ARG A 16 -41.87 10.92 14.33
N LYS A 17 -42.70 11.01 15.37
CA LYS A 17 -42.29 11.49 16.70
C LYS A 17 -41.17 10.63 17.30
N ARG A 18 -41.24 9.30 17.16
CA ARG A 18 -40.20 8.37 17.63
C ARG A 18 -38.93 8.46 16.78
N LEU A 19 -39.05 8.73 15.48
CA LEU A 19 -37.88 9.01 14.63
C LEU A 19 -37.15 10.27 15.08
N MET A 20 -37.88 11.35 15.42
CA MET A 20 -37.29 12.57 15.96
C MET A 20 -36.63 12.39 17.33
N GLU A 21 -37.05 11.39 18.12
CA GLU A 21 -36.42 11.03 19.40
C GLU A 21 -35.17 10.18 19.20
N ARG A 22 -35.18 9.25 18.24
CA ARG A 22 -34.09 8.28 18.01
C ARG A 22 -32.96 8.83 17.15
N VAL A 23 -33.25 9.75 16.24
CA VAL A 23 -32.25 10.34 15.35
C VAL A 23 -31.75 11.64 15.97
N ARG A 24 -30.44 11.69 16.27
CA ARG A 24 -29.81 12.88 16.85
C ARG A 24 -29.82 14.01 15.82
N GLY A 25 -30.46 15.14 16.15
CA GLY A 25 -30.48 16.31 15.29
C GLY A 25 -31.61 17.30 15.57
N ASN A 26 -31.63 18.41 14.82
CA ASN A 26 -32.72 19.38 14.86
C ASN A 26 -34.02 18.73 14.38
N ARG A 27 -35.10 18.81 15.17
CA ARG A 27 -36.40 18.15 14.87
C ARG A 27 -37.02 18.60 13.55
N GLY A 28 -36.89 19.87 13.19
CA GLY A 28 -37.36 20.40 11.91
C GLY A 28 -36.61 19.80 10.72
N LEU A 29 -35.30 19.64 10.86
CA LEU A 29 -34.45 19.00 9.86
C LEU A 29 -34.76 17.51 9.71
N VAL A 30 -34.95 16.79 10.83
CA VAL A 30 -35.38 15.37 10.82
C VAL A 30 -36.74 15.24 10.13
N SER A 31 -37.71 16.12 10.43
CA SER A 31 -39.03 16.11 9.79
C SER A 31 -38.95 16.31 8.27
N LYS A 32 -38.16 17.29 7.85
CA LYS A 32 -37.93 17.58 6.43
C LYS A 32 -37.29 16.38 5.72
N THR A 33 -36.27 15.78 6.32
CA THR A 33 -35.61 14.59 5.80
C THR A 33 -36.56 13.38 5.71
N VAL A 34 -37.47 13.19 6.67
CA VAL A 34 -38.49 12.12 6.58
C VAL A 34 -39.45 12.37 5.41
N ASN A 35 -39.84 13.62 5.15
CA ASN A 35 -40.66 13.93 3.97
C ASN A 35 -39.90 13.65 2.68
N GLU A 36 -38.66 14.12 2.56
CA GLU A 36 -37.81 13.91 1.38
C GLU A 36 -37.63 12.41 1.07
N LEU A 37 -37.28 11.61 2.08
CA LEU A 37 -37.12 10.16 1.90
C LEU A 37 -38.43 9.46 1.48
N ARG A 38 -39.58 9.96 1.95
CA ARG A 38 -40.89 9.43 1.55
C ARG A 38 -41.22 9.81 0.12
N ASP A 39 -41.02 11.06 -0.24
CA ASP A 39 -41.34 11.59 -1.56
C ASP A 39 -40.42 10.96 -2.64
N GLU A 40 -39.21 10.54 -2.25
CA GLU A 40 -38.28 9.76 -3.06
C GLU A 40 -38.59 8.24 -3.09
N GLY A 41 -39.62 7.77 -2.39
CA GLY A 41 -40.02 6.36 -2.35
C GLY A 41 -39.07 5.44 -1.57
N LEU A 42 -38.14 6.00 -0.79
CA LEU A 42 -37.18 5.25 0.03
C LEU A 42 -37.77 4.81 1.37
N ILE A 43 -38.83 5.47 1.82
CA ILE A 43 -39.66 5.01 2.94
C ILE A 43 -41.13 5.21 2.55
N GLU A 44 -42.01 4.39 3.11
CA GLU A 44 -43.44 4.47 2.83
C GLU A 44 -44.24 4.64 4.11
N PRO A 45 -45.38 5.35 4.06
CA PRO A 45 -46.29 5.45 5.20
C PRO A 45 -47.01 4.11 5.42
N THR A 46 -47.20 3.77 6.69
CA THR A 46 -47.92 2.59 7.19
C THR A 46 -48.82 3.00 8.34
N ASP A 47 -49.72 2.11 8.76
CA ASP A 47 -50.56 2.26 9.95
C ASP A 47 -49.72 2.50 11.24
N ARG A 48 -48.47 2.01 11.28
CA ARG A 48 -47.55 2.11 12.43
C ARG A 48 -46.48 3.20 12.29
N GLY A 49 -46.55 4.04 11.26
CA GLY A 49 -45.59 5.12 11.02
C GLY A 49 -44.93 4.99 9.65
N PHE A 50 -43.62 5.23 9.57
CA PHE A 50 -42.88 5.07 8.31
C PHE A 50 -42.15 3.73 8.32
N ALA A 51 -42.21 2.99 7.21
CA ALA A 51 -41.48 1.76 6.98
C ALA A 51 -40.44 1.96 5.88
N LEU A 52 -39.42 1.11 5.89
CA LEU A 52 -38.36 1.15 4.89
C LEU A 52 -38.79 0.36 3.65
N THR A 53 -38.68 0.95 2.46
CA THR A 53 -38.92 0.23 1.20
C THR A 53 -37.66 -0.58 0.82
N PRO A 54 -37.75 -1.55 -0.11
CA PRO A 54 -36.58 -2.23 -0.66
C PRO A 54 -35.54 -1.25 -1.25
N GLU A 55 -35.99 -0.19 -1.92
CA GLU A 55 -35.17 0.89 -2.45
C GLU A 55 -34.53 1.71 -1.32
N GLY A 56 -35.24 1.93 -0.21
CA GLY A 56 -34.69 2.50 1.01
C GLY A 56 -33.61 1.64 1.67
N LEU A 57 -33.76 0.32 1.62
CA LEU A 57 -32.77 -0.64 2.13
C LEU A 57 -31.53 -0.63 1.25
N LYS A 58 -31.74 -0.54 -0.07
CA LYS A 58 -30.67 -0.35 -1.04
C LYS A 58 -29.96 0.98 -0.82
N ALA A 59 -30.67 2.09 -0.57
CA ALA A 59 -30.09 3.39 -0.26
C ALA A 59 -29.27 3.42 1.05
N LEU A 60 -29.53 2.50 1.99
CA LEU A 60 -28.74 2.31 3.22
C LEU A 60 -27.38 1.67 2.95
N VAL A 61 -27.35 0.68 2.06
CA VAL A 61 -26.15 -0.10 1.71
C VAL A 61 -25.42 0.47 0.51
N GLU A 62 -26.07 1.35 -0.27
CA GLU A 62 -25.42 2.14 -1.29
C GLU A 62 -24.39 3.05 -0.59
N PRO A 63 -23.10 2.90 -0.92
CA PRO A 63 -22.09 3.75 -0.37
C PRO A 63 -22.48 5.19 -0.68
N GLU A 64 -22.36 6.08 0.30
CA GLU A 64 -22.45 7.52 0.04
C GLU A 64 -21.41 7.81 -1.03
N ARG A 65 -21.86 7.98 -2.28
CA ARG A 65 -21.00 8.33 -3.41
C ARG A 65 -20.68 9.82 -3.31
N ARG A 66 -19.94 10.18 -2.27
CA ARG A 66 -19.10 11.38 -2.19
C ARG A 66 -17.91 11.06 -1.30
N PHE A 67 -16.84 10.59 -1.94
CA PHE A 67 -15.50 10.95 -1.50
C PHE A 67 -15.17 12.25 -2.23
N GLU A 68 -15.14 13.38 -1.52
CA GLU A 68 -14.57 14.63 -2.03
C GLU A 68 -13.11 14.68 -1.58
N TYR A 69 -12.17 14.56 -2.53
CA TYR A 69 -10.87 15.19 -2.42
C TYR A 69 -10.86 16.33 -3.43
N ARG A 70 -11.25 17.52 -2.98
CA ARG A 70 -11.39 18.74 -3.80
C ARG A 70 -12.28 18.55 -5.04
N ASP A 71 -13.46 17.96 -4.88
CA ASP A 71 -14.50 17.92 -5.92
C ASP A 71 -14.14 17.22 -7.26
N GLU A 72 -13.11 16.37 -7.30
CA GLU A 72 -12.77 15.62 -8.53
C GLU A 72 -12.72 14.10 -8.35
N ARG A 73 -13.21 13.39 -9.38
CA ARG A 73 -13.23 11.93 -9.48
C ARG A 73 -11.83 11.44 -9.89
N ILE A 74 -11.17 10.67 -9.02
CA ILE A 74 -9.83 10.13 -9.30
C ILE A 74 -9.96 8.77 -10.02
N GLU A 75 -9.41 8.69 -11.24
CA GLU A 75 -9.25 7.46 -12.00
C GLU A 75 -7.75 7.11 -12.09
N LEU A 76 -7.42 5.83 -11.91
CA LEU A 76 -6.03 5.35 -11.93
C LEU A 76 -5.62 5.04 -13.36
N SER A 77 -4.45 5.54 -13.78
CA SER A 77 -3.93 5.31 -15.13
C SER A 77 -3.61 3.83 -15.35
N ARG A 78 -4.07 3.29 -16.49
CA ARG A 78 -3.81 1.90 -16.94
C ARG A 78 -2.71 1.80 -17.99
N GLU A 79 -2.14 2.93 -18.40
CA GLU A 79 -1.11 3.02 -19.42
C GLU A 79 -0.03 4.03 -18.98
N GLY A 80 1.22 3.83 -19.43
CA GLY A 80 2.34 4.74 -19.18
C GLY A 80 3.69 4.03 -19.06
N GLU A 81 4.76 4.77 -19.37
CA GLU A 81 6.14 4.27 -19.48
C GLU A 81 6.73 3.61 -18.21
N ASN A 82 6.08 3.78 -17.05
CA ASN A 82 6.52 3.23 -15.77
C ASN A 82 5.78 1.93 -15.37
N LEU A 83 4.74 1.53 -16.11
CA LEU A 83 3.93 0.34 -15.81
C LEU A 83 4.69 -0.96 -16.09
N GLU A 84 5.38 -1.08 -17.23
CA GLU A 84 6.20 -2.24 -17.56
C GLU A 84 7.33 -2.48 -16.55
N GLU A 85 7.94 -1.39 -16.07
CA GLU A 85 9.02 -1.44 -15.08
C GLU A 85 8.51 -1.86 -13.69
N PHE A 86 7.29 -1.45 -13.33
CA PHE A 86 6.57 -1.94 -12.14
C PHE A 86 6.14 -3.42 -12.28
N LEU A 87 5.80 -3.88 -13.48
CA LEU A 87 5.47 -5.28 -13.72
C LEU A 87 6.70 -6.20 -13.60
N ARG A 88 7.89 -5.78 -14.03
CA ARG A 88 9.15 -6.54 -13.84
C ARG A 88 9.51 -6.73 -12.37
N VAL A 89 9.13 -5.76 -11.53
CA VAL A 89 9.30 -5.79 -10.08
C VAL A 89 8.40 -6.83 -9.43
N ILE A 90 7.13 -6.89 -9.83
CA ILE A 90 6.19 -7.92 -9.37
C ILE A 90 6.67 -9.32 -9.79
N LYS A 91 7.40 -9.42 -10.90
CA LYS A 91 7.96 -10.65 -11.47
C LYS A 91 9.31 -11.09 -10.87
N GLY A 92 9.87 -10.40 -9.87
CA GLY A 92 10.87 -11.00 -8.96
C GLY A 92 12.31 -11.20 -9.45
N GLU A 93 12.82 -10.44 -10.43
CA GLU A 93 14.20 -10.59 -10.96
C GLU A 93 15.31 -9.98 -10.03
N SER A 94 15.50 -10.50 -8.80
CA SER A 94 16.48 -9.96 -7.82
C SER A 94 17.40 -11.00 -7.18
N LYS A 95 18.67 -10.64 -6.86
CA LYS A 95 19.65 -11.49 -6.16
C LYS A 95 19.69 -11.22 -4.65
N SER A 96 18.64 -11.64 -3.94
CA SER A 96 18.53 -11.65 -2.47
C SER A 96 18.72 -13.07 -1.93
N ARG A 97 18.86 -13.27 -0.61
CA ARG A 97 18.70 -14.61 -0.01
C ARG A 97 17.24 -15.09 -0.14
N THR A 98 16.30 -14.15 -0.11
CA THR A 98 14.85 -14.38 -0.15
C THR A 98 14.25 -14.13 -1.53
N GLY A 99 13.64 -15.13 -2.17
CA GLY A 99 12.89 -15.02 -3.41
C GLY A 99 11.40 -14.88 -3.14
N SER A 100 10.79 -13.75 -3.51
CA SER A 100 9.36 -13.51 -3.28
C SER A 100 8.55 -13.87 -4.52
N ILE A 101 7.45 -14.60 -4.37
CA ILE A 101 6.53 -14.97 -5.46
C ILE A 101 5.17 -14.35 -5.15
N VAL A 102 4.58 -13.63 -6.10
CA VAL A 102 3.19 -13.18 -5.97
C VAL A 102 2.30 -14.28 -6.51
N VAL A 103 1.78 -15.13 -5.62
CA VAL A 103 0.95 -16.30 -5.98
C VAL A 103 -0.51 -15.94 -6.22
N THR A 104 -0.97 -14.82 -5.65
CA THR A 104 -2.33 -14.32 -5.88
C THR A 104 -2.41 -12.82 -5.75
N THR A 105 -3.34 -12.23 -6.51
CA THR A 105 -3.76 -10.84 -6.37
C THR A 105 -5.15 -10.71 -5.72
N ARG A 106 -5.82 -11.82 -5.39
CA ARG A 106 -7.10 -11.82 -4.66
C ARG A 106 -6.89 -11.44 -3.21
N CYS A 107 -7.80 -10.64 -2.68
CA CYS A 107 -7.73 -10.14 -1.31
C CYS A 107 -9.13 -10.05 -0.71
N ASP A 108 -9.28 -10.55 0.51
CA ASP A 108 -10.49 -10.41 1.33
C ASP A 108 -10.44 -9.16 2.23
N MET A 109 -9.28 -8.51 2.28
CA MET A 109 -9.03 -7.21 2.91
C MET A 109 -9.17 -6.05 1.90
N ARG A 110 -9.28 -4.82 2.42
CA ARG A 110 -9.39 -3.58 1.62
C ARG A 110 -8.57 -2.44 2.21
N CYS A 111 -7.30 -2.73 2.54
CA CYS A 111 -6.43 -1.79 3.23
C CYS A 111 -6.26 -0.49 2.45
N LYS A 112 -6.32 0.66 3.13
CA LYS A 112 -6.40 1.98 2.45
C LYS A 112 -5.17 2.34 1.63
N PHE A 113 -4.02 1.73 1.93
CA PHE A 113 -2.76 1.93 1.23
C PHE A 113 -2.48 0.88 0.14
N CYS A 114 -3.31 -0.16 0.03
CA CYS A 114 -2.97 -1.35 -0.73
C CYS A 114 -3.21 -1.16 -2.23
N TYR A 115 -2.18 -1.44 -3.04
CA TYR A 115 -2.24 -1.36 -4.50
C TYR A 115 -3.04 -2.53 -5.11
N TYR A 116 -3.23 -3.64 -4.40
CA TYR A 116 -4.08 -4.74 -4.89
C TYR A 116 -5.56 -4.35 -5.00
N ASN A 117 -6.00 -3.29 -4.32
CA ASN A 117 -7.35 -2.73 -4.52
C ASN A 117 -7.55 -2.16 -5.94
N LEU A 118 -6.45 -1.93 -6.68
CA LEU A 118 -6.46 -1.35 -8.02
C LEU A 118 -6.47 -2.44 -9.11
N VAL A 119 -6.21 -3.69 -8.72
CA VAL A 119 -6.24 -4.84 -9.62
C VAL A 119 -7.69 -5.11 -9.98
N LYS A 120 -7.97 -5.12 -11.29
CA LYS A 120 -9.32 -5.33 -11.83
C LYS A 120 -9.54 -6.77 -12.30
N GLU A 121 -8.47 -7.42 -12.73
CA GLU A 121 -8.45 -8.83 -13.12
C GLU A 121 -7.48 -9.54 -12.19
N HIS A 122 -8.02 -10.50 -11.45
CA HIS A 122 -7.23 -11.23 -10.48
C HIS A 122 -6.49 -12.36 -11.18
N VAL A 123 -5.19 -12.44 -10.88
CA VAL A 123 -4.31 -13.54 -11.25
C VAL A 123 -4.01 -14.37 -10.00
N ASP A 124 -4.12 -15.67 -10.18
CA ASP A 124 -3.65 -16.73 -9.27
C ASP A 124 -2.66 -17.58 -10.05
N LEU A 125 -1.65 -18.10 -9.35
CA LEU A 125 -0.74 -19.09 -9.90
C LEU A 125 -1.19 -20.47 -9.43
N GLU A 126 -1.18 -21.43 -10.34
CA GLU A 126 -1.34 -22.83 -10.00
C GLU A 126 -0.10 -23.34 -9.21
N PRO A 127 -0.21 -24.47 -8.49
CA PRO A 127 0.91 -25.03 -7.73
C PRO A 127 2.17 -25.28 -8.57
N GLU A 128 2.02 -25.83 -9.78
CA GLU A 128 3.13 -26.09 -10.69
C GLU A 128 3.79 -24.79 -11.18
N GLU A 129 3.00 -23.77 -11.52
CA GLU A 129 3.52 -22.45 -11.91
C GLU A 129 4.28 -21.78 -10.76
N THR A 130 3.80 -21.98 -9.53
CA THR A 130 4.45 -21.49 -8.31
C THR A 130 5.78 -22.18 -8.09
N LEU A 131 5.85 -23.50 -8.28
CA LEU A 131 7.09 -24.27 -8.22
C LEU A 131 8.09 -23.82 -9.29
N GLU A 132 7.69 -23.69 -10.56
CA GLU A 132 8.57 -23.21 -11.64
C GLU A 132 9.20 -21.84 -11.32
N GLU A 133 8.42 -20.97 -10.69
CA GLU A 133 8.86 -19.64 -10.28
C GLU A 133 9.79 -19.68 -9.04
N ALA A 134 9.57 -20.65 -8.15
CA ALA A 134 10.48 -20.96 -7.04
C ALA A 134 11.82 -21.51 -7.56
N GLU A 135 11.81 -22.44 -8.52
CA GLU A 135 13.05 -22.95 -9.14
C GLU A 135 13.88 -21.82 -9.75
N ARG A 136 13.22 -20.89 -10.46
CA ARG A 136 13.90 -19.72 -11.07
C ARG A 136 14.62 -18.88 -10.01
N ARG A 137 14.01 -18.68 -8.84
CA ARG A 137 14.61 -18.00 -7.68
C ARG A 137 15.78 -18.80 -7.09
N VAL A 138 15.61 -20.10 -6.87
CA VAL A 138 16.66 -20.96 -6.33
C VAL A 138 17.88 -21.01 -7.26
N ARG A 139 17.65 -21.13 -8.57
CA ARG A 139 18.69 -21.02 -9.62
C ARG A 139 19.38 -19.65 -9.62
N ALA A 140 18.66 -18.58 -9.28
CA ALA A 140 19.22 -17.25 -9.11
C ALA A 140 20.03 -17.07 -7.80
N GLY A 141 20.03 -18.08 -6.92
CA GLY A 141 20.80 -18.12 -5.67
C GLY A 141 19.97 -17.84 -4.41
N ASN A 142 18.64 -17.74 -4.51
CA ASN A 142 17.79 -17.65 -3.33
C ASN A 142 17.88 -18.96 -2.51
N ARG A 143 17.76 -18.83 -1.18
CA ARG A 143 17.76 -19.94 -0.21
C ARG A 143 16.51 -19.95 0.68
N GLU A 144 15.68 -18.94 0.50
CA GLU A 144 14.36 -18.83 1.10
C GLU A 144 13.39 -18.43 -0.02
N ILE A 145 12.22 -19.08 -0.08
CA ILE A 145 11.11 -18.73 -0.96
C ILE A 145 9.95 -18.24 -0.10
N VAL A 146 9.36 -17.12 -0.48
CA VAL A 146 8.21 -16.56 0.24
C VAL A 146 7.07 -16.41 -0.75
N LEU A 147 6.02 -17.20 -0.53
CA LEU A 147 4.76 -17.11 -1.25
C LEU A 147 3.97 -15.94 -0.67
N GLN A 148 3.79 -14.89 -1.45
CA GLN A 148 3.16 -13.63 -1.05
C GLN A 148 2.09 -13.23 -2.04
N GLY A 149 1.46 -12.09 -1.79
CA GLY A 149 0.49 -11.53 -2.70
C GLY A 149 -0.44 -10.61 -1.94
N ALA A 150 -1.67 -10.52 -2.40
CA ALA A 150 -2.68 -9.77 -1.67
C ALA A 150 -3.19 -10.57 -0.46
N SER A 151 -3.69 -11.80 -0.67
CA SER A 151 -4.06 -12.73 0.39
C SER A 151 -3.89 -14.19 -0.06
N PRO A 152 -2.65 -14.74 0.00
CA PRO A 152 -2.35 -16.12 -0.41
C PRO A 152 -3.24 -17.19 0.17
N HIS A 153 -3.75 -17.01 1.40
CA HIS A 153 -4.68 -17.97 2.02
C HIS A 153 -5.98 -18.20 1.23
N LEU A 154 -6.30 -17.36 0.23
CA LEU A 154 -7.45 -17.55 -0.64
C LEU A 154 -7.23 -18.60 -1.75
N LEU A 155 -6.01 -19.10 -1.90
CA LEU A 155 -5.68 -20.25 -2.74
C LEU A 155 -5.96 -21.58 -2.03
N ASP A 156 -6.17 -21.57 -0.70
CA ASP A 156 -6.57 -22.74 0.08
C ASP A 156 -5.68 -23.97 -0.19
N GLY A 157 -6.26 -25.09 -0.65
CA GLY A 157 -5.52 -26.32 -0.97
C GLY A 157 -4.39 -26.13 -1.98
N ASP A 158 -4.54 -25.26 -2.96
CA ASP A 158 -3.50 -25.00 -3.97
C ASP A 158 -2.26 -24.34 -3.33
N LEU A 159 -2.45 -23.56 -2.26
CA LEU A 159 -1.33 -23.02 -1.50
C LEU A 159 -0.56 -24.12 -0.76
N VAL A 160 -1.29 -25.10 -0.20
CA VAL A 160 -0.71 -26.24 0.52
C VAL A 160 0.09 -27.11 -0.45
N GLU A 161 -0.49 -27.41 -1.61
CA GLU A 161 0.17 -28.18 -2.66
C GLU A 161 1.44 -27.48 -3.15
N ALA A 162 1.37 -26.17 -3.43
CA ALA A 162 2.55 -25.39 -3.82
C ALA A 162 3.67 -25.42 -2.76
N VAL A 163 3.33 -25.35 -1.47
CA VAL A 163 4.32 -25.49 -0.38
C VAL A 163 4.93 -26.89 -0.37
N SER A 164 4.10 -27.94 -0.48
CA SER A 164 4.57 -29.33 -0.49
C SER A 164 5.55 -29.58 -1.63
N MET A 165 5.16 -29.20 -2.87
CA MET A 165 6.00 -29.34 -4.06
C MET A 165 7.35 -28.63 -3.89
N ILE A 166 7.35 -27.39 -3.39
CA ILE A 166 8.60 -26.65 -3.16
C ILE A 166 9.46 -27.35 -2.11
N LYS A 167 8.89 -27.86 -1.01
CA LYS A 167 9.66 -28.53 0.05
C LYS A 167 10.21 -29.89 -0.39
N GLU A 168 9.49 -30.60 -1.25
CA GLU A 168 9.91 -31.88 -1.80
C GLU A 168 11.03 -31.72 -2.83
N GLU A 169 10.90 -30.74 -3.73
CA GLU A 169 11.82 -30.58 -4.86
C GLU A 169 13.00 -29.66 -4.56
N LEU A 170 12.82 -28.67 -3.68
CA LEU A 170 13.79 -27.61 -3.43
C LEU A 170 14.25 -27.62 -1.98
N SER A 171 15.56 -27.77 -1.76
CA SER A 171 16.17 -27.69 -0.43
C SER A 171 16.32 -26.24 0.06
N VAL A 172 15.20 -25.57 0.33
CA VAL A 172 15.11 -24.17 0.76
C VAL A 172 14.10 -23.98 1.89
N ASP A 173 14.23 -22.84 2.59
CA ASP A 173 13.22 -22.39 3.54
C ASP A 173 11.99 -21.85 2.76
N VAL A 174 10.78 -22.15 3.21
CA VAL A 174 9.52 -21.74 2.59
C VAL A 174 8.66 -21.01 3.60
N ALA A 175 8.19 -19.83 3.22
CA ALA A 175 7.32 -19.01 4.03
C ALA A 175 6.10 -18.51 3.27
N VAL A 176 5.01 -18.27 3.98
CA VAL A 176 3.79 -17.68 3.42
C VAL A 176 3.57 -16.30 4.03
N GLY A 177 3.55 -15.27 3.20
CA GLY A 177 3.20 -13.90 3.57
C GLY A 177 1.73 -13.63 3.31
N THR A 178 0.90 -13.62 4.35
CA THR A 178 -0.55 -13.61 4.22
C THR A 178 -1.28 -12.57 5.07
N GLY A 179 -2.57 -12.44 4.78
CA GLY A 179 -3.50 -11.59 5.50
C GLY A 179 -3.86 -12.14 6.88
N PRO A 180 -4.49 -11.32 7.72
CA PRO A 180 -4.86 -11.66 9.10
C PRO A 180 -5.95 -12.74 9.24
N THR A 181 -6.66 -13.04 8.16
CA THR A 181 -7.88 -13.84 8.12
C THR A 181 -7.64 -15.27 7.67
N ILE A 182 -6.37 -15.71 7.68
CA ILE A 182 -6.02 -17.09 7.36
C ILE A 182 -6.74 -18.06 8.31
N PRO A 183 -7.48 -19.06 7.78
CA PRO A 183 -8.10 -20.09 8.59
C PRO A 183 -7.08 -20.95 9.35
N VAL A 184 -7.46 -21.45 10.54
CA VAL A 184 -6.58 -22.24 11.40
C VAL A 184 -6.31 -23.65 10.85
N ASP A 185 -7.32 -24.26 10.25
CA ASP A 185 -7.22 -25.52 9.50
C ASP A 185 -6.21 -25.39 8.34
N LEU A 186 -6.26 -24.29 7.59
CA LEU A 186 -5.26 -24.05 6.55
C LEU A 186 -3.84 -23.87 7.12
N LEU A 187 -3.67 -23.27 8.30
CA LEU A 187 -2.36 -23.20 8.97
C LEU A 187 -1.85 -24.60 9.38
N GLU A 188 -2.75 -25.49 9.80
CA GLU A 188 -2.43 -26.88 10.12
C GLU A 188 -1.94 -27.62 8.88
N ASP A 189 -2.68 -27.52 7.78
CA ASP A 189 -2.33 -28.15 6.51
C ASP A 189 -1.00 -27.63 5.95
N LEU A 190 -0.78 -26.31 5.99
CA LEU A 190 0.50 -25.70 5.57
C LEU A 190 1.68 -26.19 6.41
N LYS A 191 1.50 -26.32 7.73
CA LYS A 191 2.55 -26.85 8.61
C LYS A 191 2.86 -28.30 8.27
N LEU A 192 1.84 -29.12 8.02
CA LEU A 192 2.01 -30.52 7.60
C LEU A 192 2.72 -30.64 6.25
N ALA A 193 2.47 -29.72 5.31
CA ALA A 193 3.18 -29.60 4.04
C ALA A 193 4.65 -29.13 4.18
N GLY A 194 5.11 -28.81 5.40
CA GLY A 194 6.50 -28.44 5.66
C GLY A 194 6.78 -26.94 5.60
N LEU A 195 5.76 -26.09 5.75
CA LEU A 195 5.95 -24.64 5.87
C LEU A 195 6.87 -24.30 7.06
N ASP A 196 7.93 -23.53 6.82
CA ASP A 196 8.89 -23.18 7.87
C ASP A 196 8.35 -22.05 8.77
N TYR A 197 7.73 -21.02 8.17
CA TYR A 197 7.16 -19.90 8.94
C TYR A 197 6.12 -19.06 8.20
N VAL A 198 5.32 -18.30 8.95
CA VAL A 198 4.29 -17.38 8.41
C VAL A 198 4.70 -15.93 8.61
N LYS A 199 4.55 -15.10 7.57
CA LYS A 199 4.71 -13.64 7.62
C LYS A 199 3.36 -12.95 7.74
N PHE A 200 3.11 -12.27 8.85
CA PHE A 200 1.91 -11.44 9.04
C PHE A 200 2.20 -9.94 8.94
N SER A 201 1.27 -9.19 8.35
CA SER A 201 1.35 -7.73 8.26
C SER A 201 0.68 -7.06 9.48
N LEU A 202 1.47 -6.45 10.37
CA LEU A 202 0.94 -5.73 11.54
C LEU A 202 0.54 -4.30 11.15
N SER A 203 -0.74 -4.16 10.79
CA SER A 203 -1.32 -2.89 10.32
C SER A 203 -1.93 -2.02 11.44
N GLY A 204 -1.80 -2.40 12.71
CA GLY A 204 -2.28 -1.63 13.87
C GLY A 204 -2.02 -2.38 15.17
N ARG A 205 -1.76 -1.67 16.29
CA ARG A 205 -1.59 -2.30 17.61
C ARG A 205 -2.89 -2.40 18.40
N THR A 206 -3.86 -1.57 18.04
CA THR A 206 -5.22 -1.59 18.59
C THR A 206 -6.23 -1.81 17.46
N PRO A 207 -7.45 -2.29 17.76
CA PRO A 207 -8.52 -2.39 16.76
C PRO A 207 -8.80 -1.07 16.04
N GLU A 208 -8.67 0.05 16.74
CA GLU A 208 -8.89 1.39 16.21
C GLU A 208 -7.77 1.82 15.25
N GLU A 209 -6.50 1.61 15.62
CA GLU A 209 -5.35 1.82 14.73
C GLU A 209 -5.46 0.93 13.48
N TRP A 210 -5.81 -0.35 13.68
CA TRP A 210 -6.00 -1.32 12.62
C TRP A 210 -7.06 -0.84 11.63
N LYS A 211 -8.26 -0.51 12.11
CA LYS A 211 -9.34 0.01 11.27
C LYS A 211 -8.95 1.30 10.56
N ALA A 212 -8.15 2.16 11.20
CA ALA A 212 -7.66 3.37 10.58
C ALA A 212 -6.77 3.07 9.36
N VAL A 213 -5.93 2.04 9.42
CA VAL A 213 -5.03 1.61 8.33
C VAL A 213 -5.75 0.74 7.29
N THR A 214 -6.43 -0.31 7.73
CA THR A 214 -7.00 -1.36 6.87
C THR A 214 -8.40 -1.01 6.34
N GLY A 215 -9.04 0.01 6.91
CA GLY A 215 -10.42 0.39 6.59
C GLY A 215 -11.48 -0.53 7.20
N ARG A 216 -11.09 -1.60 7.90
CA ARG A 216 -12.00 -2.59 8.50
C ARG A 216 -11.54 -2.94 9.91
N ARG A 217 -12.47 -3.21 10.82
CA ARG A 217 -12.11 -3.76 12.15
C ARG A 217 -11.73 -5.24 12.03
N LYS A 218 -12.46 -5.97 11.17
CA LYS A 218 -12.17 -7.36 10.79
C LYS A 218 -10.69 -7.54 10.45
N GLY A 219 -10.09 -8.62 10.93
CA GLY A 219 -8.69 -8.98 10.78
C GLY A 219 -7.80 -8.54 11.95
N PHE A 220 -8.29 -7.74 12.91
CA PHE A 220 -7.45 -7.42 14.07
C PHE A 220 -7.41 -8.60 15.05
N GLU A 221 -8.58 -9.06 15.49
CA GLU A 221 -8.70 -10.18 16.42
C GLU A 221 -8.22 -11.49 15.76
N GLU A 222 -8.61 -11.74 14.51
CA GLU A 222 -8.23 -12.94 13.75
C GLU A 222 -6.71 -13.08 13.57
N LEU A 223 -5.99 -11.96 13.41
CA LEU A 223 -4.53 -11.98 13.35
C LEU A 223 -3.94 -12.60 14.62
N TRP A 224 -4.41 -12.19 15.78
CA TRP A 224 -3.86 -12.65 17.06
C TRP A 224 -4.28 -14.09 17.38
N GLU A 225 -5.46 -14.51 16.93
CA GLU A 225 -5.89 -15.91 16.98
C GLU A 225 -4.95 -16.81 16.15
N ALA A 226 -4.67 -16.41 14.90
CA ALA A 226 -3.73 -17.12 14.03
C ALA A 226 -2.31 -17.17 14.62
N VAL A 227 -1.81 -16.04 15.14
CA VAL A 227 -0.50 -15.97 15.80
C VAL A 227 -0.44 -16.88 17.02
N ALA A 228 -1.47 -16.86 17.87
CA ALA A 228 -1.53 -17.71 19.06
C ALA A 228 -1.49 -19.20 18.69
N TRP A 229 -2.23 -19.58 17.65
CA TRP A 229 -2.20 -20.94 17.14
C TRP A 229 -0.82 -21.34 16.62
N CYS A 230 -0.16 -20.49 15.81
CA CYS A 230 1.18 -20.78 15.29
C CYS A 230 2.17 -21.02 16.42
N LEU A 231 2.20 -20.14 17.44
CA LEU A 231 3.09 -20.25 18.59
C LEU A 231 2.81 -21.52 19.40
N ALA A 232 1.55 -21.85 19.65
CA ALA A 232 1.16 -23.07 20.38
C ALA A 232 1.56 -24.35 19.64
N ASN A 233 1.66 -24.30 18.31
CA ASN A 233 2.01 -25.43 17.47
C ASN A 233 3.46 -25.39 16.97
N GLY A 234 4.30 -24.47 17.44
CA GLY A 234 5.71 -24.39 17.03
C GLY A 234 5.92 -24.03 15.55
N LEU A 235 4.95 -23.35 14.92
CA LEU A 235 5.12 -22.73 13.61
C LEU A 235 5.66 -21.31 13.82
N GLU A 236 6.81 -21.00 13.23
CA GLU A 236 7.45 -19.69 13.43
C GLU A 236 6.61 -18.57 12.80
N VAL A 237 6.60 -17.40 13.46
CA VAL A 237 5.87 -16.22 13.03
C VAL A 237 6.83 -15.06 12.86
N SER A 238 6.66 -14.34 11.76
CA SER A 238 7.41 -13.13 11.48
C SER A 238 6.46 -11.97 11.16
N PHE A 239 6.71 -10.81 11.75
CA PHE A 239 5.89 -9.62 11.47
C PHE A 239 6.56 -8.70 10.44
N VAL A 240 5.74 -8.16 9.53
CA VAL A 240 6.08 -7.14 8.52
C VAL A 240 4.98 -6.07 8.49
N GLY A 241 4.98 -5.16 7.51
CA GLY A 241 3.83 -4.26 7.29
C GLY A 241 3.96 -2.85 7.89
N GLY A 242 5.17 -2.31 7.97
CA GLY A 242 5.41 -0.92 8.37
C GLY A 242 4.99 0.10 7.29
N VAL A 243 3.71 0.17 6.90
CA VAL A 243 3.25 1.27 6.05
C VAL A 243 2.86 2.46 6.91
N VAL A 244 3.51 3.61 6.74
CA VAL A 244 3.39 4.78 7.65
C VAL A 244 2.96 6.05 6.93
N GLY A 245 2.46 7.05 7.66
CA GLY A 245 2.07 8.35 7.07
C GLY A 245 0.79 8.27 6.24
N LEU A 246 -0.12 7.38 6.62
CA LEU A 246 -1.48 7.41 6.09
C LEU A 246 -2.25 8.59 6.75
N PRO A 247 -2.99 9.41 6.00
CA PRO A 247 -3.71 10.56 6.58
C PRO A 247 -4.68 10.13 7.70
N GLY A 248 -4.65 10.88 8.80
CA GLY A 248 -5.46 10.60 9.99
C GLY A 248 -4.82 9.64 11.01
N ILE A 249 -3.59 9.17 10.76
CA ILE A 249 -2.80 8.40 11.72
C ILE A 249 -1.75 9.31 12.37
N PRO A 250 -1.68 9.39 13.71
CA PRO A 250 -0.63 10.12 14.40
C PRO A 250 0.76 9.55 14.07
N PRO A 251 1.76 10.40 13.74
CA PRO A 251 3.13 9.95 13.47
C PRO A 251 3.75 9.11 14.58
N GLU A 252 3.41 9.43 15.83
CA GLU A 252 3.89 8.73 17.02
C GLU A 252 3.35 7.30 17.08
N ALA A 253 2.08 7.10 16.69
CA ALA A 253 1.46 5.78 16.63
C ALA A 253 2.11 4.91 15.55
N ASP A 254 2.43 5.49 14.39
CA ASP A 254 3.21 4.81 13.35
C ASP A 254 4.61 4.42 13.84
N ALA A 255 5.29 5.32 14.55
CA ALA A 255 6.61 5.04 15.09
C ALA A 255 6.59 3.93 16.14
N GLU A 256 5.60 3.94 17.03
CA GLU A 256 5.41 2.89 18.04
C GLU A 256 5.07 1.54 17.42
N ARG A 257 4.23 1.52 16.38
CA ARG A 257 3.91 0.28 15.67
C ARG A 257 5.12 -0.32 14.96
N VAL A 258 5.93 0.50 14.29
CA VAL A 258 7.18 0.01 13.66
C VAL A 258 8.16 -0.51 14.71
N ALA A 259 8.28 0.15 15.85
CA ALA A 259 9.10 -0.35 16.96
C ALA A 259 8.57 -1.69 17.50
N ALA A 260 7.26 -1.84 17.68
CA ALA A 260 6.65 -3.10 18.09
C ALA A 260 6.92 -4.25 17.08
N ILE A 261 6.89 -3.97 15.77
CA ILE A 261 7.29 -4.96 14.76
C ILE A 261 8.72 -5.44 14.99
N LYS A 262 9.65 -4.55 15.33
CA LYS A 262 11.02 -4.96 15.66
C LYS A 262 11.07 -5.84 16.91
N ASP A 263 10.36 -5.46 17.97
CA ASP A 263 10.35 -6.21 19.23
C ASP A 263 9.76 -7.62 19.04
N LEU A 264 8.77 -7.76 18.17
CA LEU A 264 8.17 -9.03 17.75
C LEU A 264 9.08 -9.86 16.81
N ASN A 265 10.23 -9.33 16.39
CA ASN A 265 11.23 -10.01 15.57
C ASN A 265 12.63 -9.83 16.17
N PRO A 266 12.94 -10.40 17.35
CA PRO A 266 14.17 -10.11 18.10
C PRO A 266 15.47 -10.43 17.32
N GLY A 267 15.43 -11.30 16.30
CA GLY A 267 16.58 -11.62 15.43
C GLY A 267 16.77 -10.70 14.21
N LYS A 268 15.83 -9.80 13.89
CA LYS A 268 15.95 -8.91 12.72
C LYS A 268 16.74 -7.67 13.07
N SER A 269 17.94 -7.49 12.50
CA SER A 269 18.71 -6.24 12.64
C SER A 269 18.39 -5.17 11.58
N VAL A 270 17.45 -5.50 10.69
CA VAL A 270 17.01 -4.64 9.59
C VAL A 270 15.55 -4.30 9.80
N ILE A 271 15.24 -3.01 9.81
CA ILE A 271 13.87 -2.51 9.89
C ILE A 271 13.47 -1.95 8.55
N GLN A 272 12.39 -2.51 7.98
CA GLN A 272 11.85 -2.07 6.71
C GLN A 272 10.42 -1.55 6.86
N PHE A 273 10.22 -0.28 6.51
CA PHE A 273 8.93 0.38 6.51
C PHE A 273 8.88 1.46 5.42
N ASN A 274 7.70 1.67 4.83
CA ASN A 274 7.50 2.51 3.66
C ASN A 274 6.39 3.54 3.91
N PRO A 275 6.50 4.76 3.37
CA PRO A 275 5.36 5.68 3.35
C PRO A 275 4.16 5.08 2.61
N ALA A 276 2.97 5.31 3.15
CA ALA A 276 1.72 5.14 2.43
C ALA A 276 1.70 6.14 1.28
N GLN A 277 1.41 5.66 0.08
CA GLN A 277 1.66 6.43 -1.13
C GLN A 277 0.76 5.98 -2.27
N ASP A 278 0.47 6.92 -3.14
CA ASP A 278 -0.07 6.68 -4.46
C ASP A 278 1.08 6.31 -5.42
N PRO A 279 0.93 5.23 -6.23
CA PRO A 279 1.97 4.80 -7.19
C PRO A 279 2.33 5.81 -8.26
N VAL A 280 1.57 6.90 -8.43
CA VAL A 280 1.82 7.99 -9.40
C VAL A 280 2.11 9.30 -8.68
N LYS A 281 1.29 9.66 -7.68
CA LYS A 281 1.36 10.96 -6.98
C LYS A 281 2.38 10.98 -5.84
N GLY A 282 2.85 9.82 -5.37
CA GLY A 282 3.79 9.72 -4.25
C GLY A 282 3.11 9.71 -2.88
N PRO A 283 3.83 10.09 -1.80
CA PRO A 283 3.39 9.80 -0.44
C PRO A 283 2.16 10.63 -0.08
N PHE A 284 1.24 10.02 0.67
CA PHE A 284 0.03 10.72 1.12
C PHE A 284 0.34 11.78 2.20
N SER A 285 1.42 11.60 2.94
CA SER A 285 1.88 12.55 3.95
C SER A 285 3.13 13.30 3.50
N GLY A 286 3.18 14.59 3.83
CA GLY A 286 4.33 15.45 3.52
C GLY A 286 5.59 15.11 4.33
N PRO A 287 6.74 15.70 3.96
CA PRO A 287 8.02 15.38 4.58
C PRO A 287 8.09 15.58 6.10
N GLY A 288 7.38 16.57 6.66
CA GLY A 288 7.39 16.84 8.10
C GLY A 288 6.79 15.70 8.92
N VAL A 289 5.62 15.19 8.50
CA VAL A 289 4.93 14.06 9.15
C VAL A 289 5.82 12.82 9.11
N LEU A 290 6.36 12.50 7.94
CA LEU A 290 7.23 11.34 7.76
C LEU A 290 8.52 11.49 8.57
N ARG A 291 9.12 12.68 8.64
CA ARG A 291 10.28 12.94 9.51
C ARG A 291 9.97 12.60 10.97
N THR A 292 8.83 13.03 11.50
CA THR A 292 8.42 12.68 12.87
C THR A 292 8.35 11.17 13.09
N VAL A 293 7.78 10.42 12.13
CA VAL A 293 7.74 8.95 12.20
C VAL A 293 9.16 8.38 12.26
N TYR A 294 10.01 8.71 11.28
CA TYR A 294 11.36 8.14 11.17
C TYR A 294 12.25 8.49 12.37
N GLU A 295 12.20 9.74 12.86
CA GLU A 295 12.88 10.12 14.09
C GLU A 295 12.35 9.36 15.30
N GLY A 296 11.03 9.19 15.38
CA GLY A 296 10.36 8.44 16.44
C GLY A 296 10.81 6.98 16.51
N VAL A 297 10.94 6.31 15.36
CA VAL A 297 11.47 4.94 15.28
C VAL A 297 12.95 4.94 15.64
N ARG A 298 13.77 5.88 15.13
CA ARG A 298 15.22 5.95 15.42
C ARG A 298 15.56 6.12 16.88
N ARG A 299 14.77 6.91 17.62
CA ARG A 299 14.97 7.08 19.07
C ARG A 299 14.73 5.78 19.85
N ARG A 300 13.81 4.94 19.35
CA ARG A 300 13.36 3.70 19.99
C ARG A 300 14.23 2.51 19.61
N VAL A 301 14.64 2.41 18.35
CA VAL A 301 15.39 1.27 17.83
C VAL A 301 16.82 1.65 17.45
N LYS A 302 17.75 1.41 18.39
CA LYS A 302 19.16 1.79 18.29
C LYS A 302 20.00 0.67 17.67
N GLY A 303 21.02 1.04 16.90
CA GLY A 303 21.98 0.10 16.32
C GLY A 303 21.49 -0.67 15.08
N GLU A 304 20.21 -0.54 14.73
CA GLU A 304 19.60 -1.26 13.61
C GLU A 304 19.68 -0.51 12.29
N VAL A 305 19.70 -1.28 11.20
CA VAL A 305 19.76 -0.75 9.85
C VAL A 305 18.37 -0.39 9.37
N PHE A 306 18.10 0.90 9.16
CA PHE A 306 16.84 1.34 8.57
C PHE A 306 16.94 1.23 7.06
N LEU A 307 16.23 0.25 6.53
CA LEU A 307 16.22 -0.09 5.13
C LEU A 307 14.88 0.29 4.52
N LYS A 308 14.91 1.09 3.46
CA LYS A 308 13.70 1.44 2.73
C LYS A 308 13.72 0.81 1.34
N SER A 309 12.64 0.12 0.96
CA SER A 309 12.47 -0.38 -0.40
C SER A 309 12.03 0.77 -1.32
N CYS A 310 12.78 1.00 -2.40
CA CYS A 310 12.46 2.04 -3.39
C CYS A 310 11.29 1.62 -4.30
N CYS A 311 10.11 1.40 -3.73
CA CYS A 311 8.88 1.24 -4.49
C CYS A 311 8.31 2.62 -4.83
N VAL A 312 9.06 3.59 -5.36
CA VAL A 312 8.47 4.93 -5.40
C VAL A 312 8.89 5.94 -6.47
N THR A 313 7.83 6.59 -6.94
CA THR A 313 7.73 7.78 -7.77
C THR A 313 8.71 8.91 -7.41
N PRO A 314 9.04 9.78 -8.38
CA PRO A 314 9.83 10.98 -8.17
C PRO A 314 9.42 11.83 -6.95
N ALA A 315 8.12 11.95 -6.66
CA ALA A 315 7.57 12.74 -5.56
C ALA A 315 8.00 12.25 -4.17
N SER A 316 8.28 10.96 -4.06
CA SER A 316 8.70 10.36 -2.80
C SER A 316 10.17 10.63 -2.53
N MET A 317 10.96 10.92 -3.57
CA MET A 317 12.37 11.27 -3.45
C MET A 317 12.57 12.61 -2.72
N THR A 318 11.70 13.59 -2.92
CA THR A 318 11.74 14.88 -2.21
C THR A 318 11.54 14.71 -0.71
N VAL A 319 10.71 13.73 -0.30
CA VAL A 319 10.58 13.35 1.11
C VAL A 319 11.91 12.81 1.65
N PHE A 320 12.61 11.93 0.92
CA PHE A 320 13.86 11.32 1.41
C PHE A 320 15.03 12.31 1.51
N GLU A 321 15.17 13.24 0.57
CA GLU A 321 16.11 14.36 0.70
C GLU A 321 15.82 15.13 2.01
N ALA A 322 14.55 15.33 2.33
CA ALA A 322 14.10 15.96 3.56
C ALA A 322 14.16 15.06 4.81
N LEU A 323 14.48 13.77 4.71
CA LEU A 323 14.68 12.87 5.88
C LEU A 323 16.15 12.80 6.34
N GLY A 324 17.09 13.42 5.62
CA GLY A 324 18.42 13.79 6.11
C GLY A 324 19.16 12.77 6.98
N GLY A 325 19.57 11.62 6.43
CA GLY A 325 20.42 10.64 7.12
C GLY A 325 19.70 9.75 8.15
N LEU A 326 18.39 9.88 8.34
CA LEU A 326 17.61 8.99 9.21
C LEU A 326 17.47 7.54 8.67
N VAL A 327 17.77 7.32 7.39
CA VAL A 327 17.72 6.02 6.72
C VAL A 327 19.16 5.59 6.38
N ASP A 328 19.60 4.42 6.86
CA ASP A 328 20.96 3.93 6.62
C ASP A 328 21.13 3.43 5.18
N LYS A 329 20.12 2.70 4.69
CA LYS A 329 20.16 2.06 3.39
C LYS A 329 18.87 2.30 2.64
N VAL A 330 19.01 2.74 1.39
CA VAL A 330 17.92 2.64 0.42
C VAL A 330 18.25 1.49 -0.50
N VAL A 331 17.37 0.51 -0.53
CA VAL A 331 17.52 -0.67 -1.36
C VAL A 331 16.43 -0.63 -2.41
N CYS A 332 16.76 -0.81 -3.68
CA CYS A 332 15.73 -0.88 -4.70
C CYS A 332 14.96 -2.21 -4.61
N MET A 333 13.85 -2.33 -5.32
CA MET A 333 13.07 -3.57 -5.33
C MET A 333 13.85 -4.78 -5.88
N LEU A 334 15.00 -4.54 -6.52
CA LEU A 334 15.93 -5.58 -6.95
C LEU A 334 16.96 -5.98 -5.86
N GLY A 335 16.74 -5.60 -4.60
CA GLY A 335 17.61 -5.96 -3.49
C GLY A 335 19.00 -5.30 -3.52
N ARG A 336 19.25 -4.36 -4.45
CA ARG A 336 20.54 -3.67 -4.56
C ARG A 336 20.58 -2.44 -3.65
N GLU A 337 21.58 -2.39 -2.79
CA GLU A 337 21.91 -1.20 -1.99
C GLU A 337 22.28 -0.04 -2.91
N CYS A 338 21.52 1.05 -2.82
CA CYS A 338 21.76 2.26 -3.58
C CYS A 338 22.90 3.05 -2.94
N ARG A 339 24.14 2.70 -3.30
CA ARG A 339 25.35 3.39 -2.81
C ARG A 339 25.66 4.68 -3.56
N GLU A 340 25.15 4.83 -4.77
CA GLU A 340 25.24 6.05 -5.57
C GLU A 340 23.83 6.50 -5.98
N TYR A 341 23.25 7.41 -5.20
CA TYR A 341 22.03 8.18 -5.53
C TYR A 341 22.09 8.88 -6.89
N HIS A 342 23.28 8.95 -7.48
CA HIS A 342 23.61 9.71 -8.67
C HIS A 342 23.80 8.87 -9.93
N GLY A 343 23.14 7.72 -10.05
CA GLY A 343 23.23 6.89 -11.26
C GLY A 343 22.08 5.90 -11.48
N CYS A 344 21.02 5.93 -10.66
CA CYS A 344 19.94 4.94 -10.79
C CYS A 344 19.19 5.11 -12.13
N PRO A 345 18.93 4.03 -12.90
CA PRO A 345 18.20 4.10 -14.17
C PRO A 345 16.79 4.66 -14.02
N PHE A 346 16.14 4.46 -12.86
CA PHE A 346 14.86 5.08 -12.51
C PHE A 346 14.98 6.57 -12.10
N THR A 347 16.07 6.98 -11.44
CA THR A 347 16.33 8.40 -11.07
C THR A 347 16.90 9.24 -12.20
N GLY A 348 17.44 8.61 -13.26
CA GLY A 348 17.83 9.29 -14.49
C GLY A 348 16.66 10.08 -15.08
N ARG A 349 15.46 9.50 -15.03
CA ARG A 349 14.21 10.16 -15.42
C ARG A 349 13.77 11.26 -14.45
N VAL A 350 14.12 11.21 -13.15
CA VAL A 350 13.80 12.27 -12.18
C VAL A 350 14.61 13.54 -12.45
N LEU A 351 15.91 13.39 -12.75
CA LEU A 351 16.77 14.51 -13.13
C LEU A 351 16.35 15.11 -14.47
N GLU A 352 16.04 14.25 -15.43
CA GLU A 352 15.48 14.67 -16.71
C GLU A 352 14.14 15.38 -16.49
N GLN A 353 13.21 14.83 -15.72
CA GLN A 353 11.93 15.47 -15.40
C GLN A 353 12.10 16.81 -14.67
N LYS A 354 13.05 16.95 -13.75
CA LYS A 354 13.39 18.24 -13.13
C LYS A 354 13.84 19.26 -14.17
N ILE A 355 14.68 18.85 -15.13
CA ILE A 355 15.12 19.70 -16.25
C ILE A 355 13.91 20.07 -17.14
N LEU A 356 13.09 19.09 -17.53
CA LEU A 356 11.92 19.28 -18.39
C LEU A 356 10.87 20.18 -17.73
N ASN A 357 10.58 20.02 -16.44
CA ASN A 357 9.62 20.85 -15.69
C ASN A 357 10.08 22.31 -15.61
N VAL A 358 11.38 22.56 -15.41
CA VAL A 358 11.94 23.91 -15.36
C VAL A 358 11.92 24.55 -16.76
N LEU A 359 12.24 23.79 -17.81
CA LEU A 359 12.14 24.27 -19.19
C LEU A 359 10.67 24.59 -19.54
N HIS A 360 9.74 23.68 -19.25
CA HIS A 360 8.30 23.84 -19.49
C HIS A 360 7.74 25.07 -18.79
N SER A 361 7.99 25.21 -17.49
CA SER A 361 7.47 26.33 -16.69
C SER A 361 8.09 27.68 -17.04
N SER A 362 9.28 27.72 -17.66
CA SER A 362 9.89 28.98 -18.06
C SER A 362 9.33 29.55 -19.37
N GLY A 363 8.80 28.69 -20.25
CA GLY A 363 8.28 29.10 -21.56
C GLY A 363 9.31 29.69 -22.54
N SER A 364 10.59 29.78 -22.14
CA SER A 364 11.68 30.36 -22.92
C SER A 364 12.94 29.49 -22.82
N PRO A 365 13.89 29.57 -23.78
CA PRO A 365 15.15 28.86 -23.66
C PRO A 365 15.93 29.24 -22.39
N LEU A 366 16.56 28.27 -21.74
CA LEU A 366 17.37 28.48 -20.54
C LEU A 366 18.81 28.00 -20.73
N SER A 367 19.78 28.81 -20.29
CA SER A 367 21.18 28.39 -20.27
C SER A 367 21.42 27.24 -19.29
N VAL A 368 22.49 26.47 -19.51
CA VAL A 368 22.97 25.42 -18.56
C VAL A 368 23.21 26.00 -17.17
N ARG A 369 23.66 27.25 -17.08
CA ARG A 369 23.90 27.94 -15.80
C ARG A 369 22.59 28.20 -15.06
N GLU A 370 21.58 28.66 -15.77
CA GLU A 370 20.27 28.98 -15.19
C GLU A 370 19.50 27.72 -14.82
N LEU A 371 19.55 26.69 -15.66
CA LEU A 371 19.02 25.37 -15.33
C LEU A 371 19.70 24.77 -14.10
N ALA A 372 21.03 24.86 -14.00
CA ALA A 372 21.75 24.38 -12.82
C ALA A 372 21.31 25.11 -11.54
N ARG A 373 21.10 26.43 -11.62
CA ARG A 373 20.60 27.25 -10.50
C ARG A 373 19.19 26.84 -10.07
N ARG A 374 18.28 26.63 -11.03
CA ARG A 374 16.86 26.30 -10.76
C ARG A 374 16.63 24.85 -10.35
N THR A 375 17.43 23.93 -10.88
CA THR A 375 17.28 22.49 -10.62
C THR A 375 18.14 21.98 -9.46
N GLY A 376 19.18 22.74 -9.06
CA GLY A 376 20.20 22.31 -8.11
C GLY A 376 21.19 21.28 -8.69
N ILE A 377 21.15 21.01 -9.99
CA ILE A 377 21.99 20.00 -10.65
C ILE A 377 23.31 20.63 -11.11
N GLY A 378 24.44 19.98 -10.80
CA GLY A 378 25.77 20.44 -11.23
C GLY A 378 25.90 20.55 -12.76
N ARG A 379 26.55 21.63 -13.24
CA ARG A 379 26.59 22.00 -14.67
C ARG A 379 27.13 20.89 -15.58
N ALA A 380 28.21 20.20 -15.19
CA ALA A 380 28.79 19.11 -15.98
C ALA A 380 27.79 17.95 -16.20
N LYS A 381 27.03 17.64 -15.15
CA LYS A 381 25.99 16.59 -15.17
C LYS A 381 24.78 17.02 -15.98
N LEU A 382 24.36 18.28 -15.83
CA LEU A 382 23.27 18.87 -16.60
C LEU A 382 23.58 18.87 -18.11
N SER A 383 24.79 19.27 -18.50
CA SER A 383 25.24 19.24 -19.90
C SER A 383 25.26 17.83 -20.49
N LYS A 384 25.64 16.80 -19.70
CA LYS A 384 25.59 15.40 -20.16
C LYS A 384 24.16 14.93 -20.39
N ARG A 385 23.22 15.34 -19.52
CA ARG A 385 21.79 14.96 -19.61
C ARG A 385 21.06 15.69 -20.72
N LEU A 386 21.27 17.00 -20.89
CA LEU A 386 20.68 17.78 -21.98
C LEU A 386 21.04 17.22 -23.36
N ARG A 387 22.32 16.88 -23.59
CA ARG A 387 22.75 16.19 -24.82
C ARG A 387 22.10 14.81 -25.00
N SER A 388 21.77 14.13 -23.91
CA SER A 388 21.06 12.86 -23.97
C SER A 388 19.59 13.05 -24.36
N LEU A 389 18.93 14.07 -23.81
CA LEU A 389 17.55 14.44 -24.12
C LEU A 389 17.42 14.99 -25.55
N GLU A 390 18.43 15.73 -26.02
CA GLU A 390 18.53 16.25 -27.39
C GLU A 390 18.58 15.14 -28.43
N ARG A 391 19.45 14.14 -28.22
CA ARG A 391 19.53 12.96 -29.09
C ARG A 391 18.23 12.15 -29.14
N ARG A 392 17.40 12.27 -28.10
CA ARG A 392 16.07 11.65 -28.00
C ARG A 392 14.95 12.55 -28.53
N GLY A 393 15.28 13.76 -29.00
CA GLY A 393 14.32 14.71 -29.57
C GLY A 393 13.41 15.41 -28.56
N VAL A 394 13.70 15.33 -27.26
CA VAL A 394 12.83 15.85 -26.18
C VAL A 394 13.08 17.34 -25.90
N VAL A 395 14.34 17.77 -26.05
CA VAL A 395 14.77 19.16 -25.93
C VAL A 395 15.60 19.51 -27.14
N GLU A 396 15.73 20.79 -27.45
CA GLU A 396 16.66 21.27 -28.46
C GLU A 396 17.49 22.42 -27.94
N ARG A 397 18.67 22.58 -28.54
CA ARG A 397 19.57 23.68 -28.27
C ARG A 397 19.33 24.81 -29.25
N THR A 398 19.09 26.01 -28.72
CA THR A 398 18.98 27.28 -29.44
C THR A 398 20.19 28.17 -29.14
N GLU A 399 20.28 29.31 -29.80
CA GLU A 399 21.30 30.34 -29.50
C GLU A 399 21.17 30.88 -28.06
N GLU A 400 19.95 30.94 -27.54
CA GLU A 400 19.62 31.47 -26.20
C GLU A 400 19.72 30.43 -25.08
N GLY A 401 19.76 29.13 -25.41
CA GLY A 401 19.89 28.07 -24.41
C GLY A 401 19.28 26.74 -24.83
N TRP A 402 18.69 26.03 -23.88
CA TRP A 402 17.97 24.78 -24.09
C TRP A 402 16.48 25.05 -23.94
N ARG A 403 15.65 24.48 -24.81
CA ARG A 403 14.19 24.52 -24.68
C ARG A 403 13.57 23.15 -24.93
N LEU A 404 12.32 22.96 -24.52
CA LEU A 404 11.54 21.80 -24.95
C LEU A 404 11.23 21.91 -26.44
N ARG A 405 11.20 20.76 -27.11
CA ARG A 405 10.79 20.68 -28.50
C ARG A 405 9.28 20.67 -28.66
#